data_AF-A0A6B1BWM2-F1
#
_entry.id   AF-A0A6B1BWM2-F1
#
_cell.length_a   1.000
_cell.length_b   1.000
_cell.length_c   1.000
_cell.angle_alpha   90.00
_cell.angle_beta   90.00
_cell.angle_gamma   90.00
#
_symmetry.space_group_name_H-M   'P 1'
#
loop_
_entity.id
_entity.type
_entity.pdbx_description
1 polymer ?
#
loop_
_entity_poly.entity_id
_entity_poly.type
_entity_poly.pdbx_seq_one_letter_code
_entity_poly.pdbx_strand_id
1 'polypeptide(L)'
;MLMMRLCSMRRQAMLLMQAGDIVRCDFGTPARGEPGFIRPAIIITSDDVLEFRQHAIVVVPCTTTKRGWLSEVAIEGFGVAQAHLPTTISVDRVVESTGTNVGFVALQQIRELIADLLGL
;
A
#
# COMPACT_ATOMS: atom_id res chain seq x y z
N MET A 1 -20.07 -12.76 -19.53
CA MET A 1 -20.63 -12.74 -18.16
C MET A 1 -19.57 -12.80 -17.05
N LEU A 2 -18.48 -13.58 -17.20
CA LEU A 2 -17.37 -13.65 -16.24
C LEU A 2 -16.63 -12.31 -16.05
N MET A 3 -16.37 -11.58 -17.14
CA MET A 3 -15.65 -10.29 -17.12
C MET A 3 -16.41 -9.17 -16.39
N MET A 4 -17.75 -9.16 -16.48
CA MET A 4 -18.59 -8.20 -15.75
C MET A 4 -18.61 -8.48 -14.23
N ARG A 5 -18.57 -9.75 -13.81
CA ARG A 5 -18.45 -10.12 -12.38
C ARG A 5 -17.08 -9.74 -11.80
N LEU A 6 -15.99 -9.95 -12.56
CA LEU A 6 -14.65 -9.54 -12.15
C LEU A 6 -14.52 -8.01 -12.02
N CYS A 7 -15.12 -7.26 -12.96
CA CYS A 7 -15.17 -5.80 -12.91
C CYS A 7 -16.03 -5.29 -11.73
N SER A 8 -17.14 -5.97 -11.41
CA SER A 8 -17.99 -5.65 -10.26
C SER A 8 -17.29 -5.90 -8.92
N MET A 9 -16.55 -7.01 -8.77
CA MET A 9 -15.79 -7.29 -7.54
C MET A 9 -14.62 -6.32 -7.34
N ARG A 10 -13.90 -5.96 -8.42
CA ARG A 10 -12.85 -4.92 -8.38
C ARG A 10 -13.42 -3.55 -7.99
N ARG A 11 -14.61 -3.19 -8.47
CA ARG A 11 -15.33 -1.97 -8.05
C ARG A 11 -15.75 -2.01 -6.58
N GLN A 12 -16.23 -3.16 -6.09
CA GLN A 12 -16.63 -3.31 -4.69
C GLN A 12 -15.41 -3.24 -3.73
N ALA A 13 -14.26 -3.79 -4.13
CA ALA A 13 -13.02 -3.70 -3.38
C ALA A 13 -12.48 -2.26 -3.31
N MET A 14 -12.62 -1.46 -4.39
CA MET A 14 -12.34 -0.02 -4.34
C MET A 14 -13.25 0.76 -3.40
N LEU A 15 -14.48 0.30 -3.20
CA LEU A 15 -15.49 0.94 -2.35
C LEU A 15 -15.24 0.78 -0.84
N LEU A 16 -14.23 0.01 -0.43
CA LEU A 16 -13.97 -0.36 0.97
C LEU A 16 -12.52 -0.14 1.42
N MET A 17 -11.63 0.39 0.57
CA MET A 17 -10.24 0.64 0.95
C MET A 17 -10.17 1.77 1.99
N GLN A 18 -9.42 1.53 3.06
CA GLN A 18 -9.15 2.50 4.12
C GLN A 18 -7.64 2.72 4.27
N ALA A 19 -7.27 3.84 4.86
CA ALA A 19 -5.91 4.10 5.27
C ALA A 19 -5.43 3.01 6.25
N GLY A 20 -4.23 2.49 6.01
CA GLY A 20 -3.64 1.41 6.78
C GLY A 20 -3.99 0.01 6.28
N ASP A 21 -4.92 -0.14 5.33
CA ASP A 21 -5.21 -1.45 4.75
C ASP A 21 -3.98 -2.02 4.05
N ILE A 22 -3.77 -3.32 4.22
CA ILE A 22 -2.72 -4.08 3.55
C ILE A 22 -3.35 -4.74 2.31
N VAL A 23 -2.83 -4.38 1.14
CA VAL A 23 -3.25 -4.93 -0.14
C VAL A 23 -2.07 -5.54 -0.87
N ARG A 24 -2.30 -6.57 -1.69
CA ARG A 24 -1.27 -7.03 -2.64
C ARG A 24 -1.36 -6.20 -3.90
N CYS A 25 -0.23 -5.62 -4.30
CA CYS A 25 -0.12 -4.76 -5.48
C CYS A 25 0.88 -5.32 -6.46
N ASP A 26 0.58 -5.22 -7.75
CA ASP A 26 1.53 -5.48 -8.84
C ASP A 26 2.30 -4.20 -9.22
N PHE A 27 3.54 -4.11 -8.74
CA PHE A 27 4.45 -3.01 -9.08
C PHE A 27 5.13 -3.19 -10.45
N GLY A 28 4.92 -4.32 -11.13
CA GLY A 28 5.57 -4.63 -12.41
C GLY A 28 7.07 -4.94 -12.26
N THR A 29 7.82 -4.79 -13.35
CA THR A 29 9.28 -4.99 -13.32
C THR A 29 9.95 -3.72 -12.77
N PRO A 30 10.72 -3.82 -11.67
CA PRO A 30 11.32 -2.64 -11.05
C PRO A 30 12.52 -2.14 -11.85
N ALA A 31 12.74 -0.82 -11.83
CA ALA A 31 14.05 -0.25 -12.14
C ALA A 31 14.85 -0.05 -10.86
N ARG A 32 15.98 -0.75 -10.74
CA ARG A 32 16.92 -0.59 -9.60
C ARG A 32 16.25 -0.80 -8.23
N GLY A 33 16.12 0.27 -7.44
CA GLY A 33 15.66 0.25 -6.05
C GLY A 33 14.13 0.37 -5.90
N GLU A 34 13.39 0.47 -6.99
CA GLU A 34 11.93 0.52 -6.96
C GLU A 34 11.31 -0.77 -6.39
N PRO A 35 10.14 -0.68 -5.75
CA PRO A 35 9.36 -1.87 -5.47
C PRO A 35 8.99 -2.57 -6.79
N GLY A 36 9.08 -3.89 -6.78
CA GLY A 36 8.79 -4.72 -7.95
C GLY A 36 7.94 -5.92 -7.63
N PHE A 37 7.32 -6.44 -8.69
CA PHE A 37 6.47 -7.62 -8.72
C PHE A 37 5.24 -7.50 -7.80
N ILE A 38 4.55 -8.61 -7.59
CA ILE A 38 3.42 -8.66 -6.67
C ILE A 38 3.94 -8.76 -5.23
N ARG A 39 3.58 -7.77 -4.40
CA ARG A 39 3.90 -7.78 -2.97
C ARG A 39 2.87 -7.03 -2.13
N PRO A 40 2.82 -7.28 -0.81
CA PRO A 40 1.99 -6.49 0.09
C PRO A 40 2.43 -5.03 0.09
N ALA A 41 1.47 -4.13 0.24
CA ALA A 41 1.69 -2.70 0.41
C ALA A 41 0.58 -2.13 1.31
N ILE A 42 0.92 -1.10 2.07
CA ILE A 42 0.00 -0.41 2.98
C ILE A 42 -0.53 0.83 2.29
N ILE A 43 -1.85 1.00 2.27
CA ILE A 43 -2.46 2.24 1.76
C ILE A 43 -2.18 3.37 2.75
N ILE A 44 -1.54 4.44 2.28
CA ILE A 44 -1.24 5.62 3.13
C ILE A 44 -2.05 6.85 2.75
N THR A 45 -2.71 6.85 1.57
CA THR A 45 -3.73 7.85 1.22
C THR A 45 -4.73 7.99 2.37
N SER A 46 -5.09 9.22 2.74
CA SER A 46 -6.06 9.45 3.81
C SER A 46 -7.47 9.02 3.40
N ASP A 47 -8.29 8.65 4.39
CA ASP A 47 -9.68 8.26 4.14
C ASP A 47 -10.46 9.38 3.43
N ASP A 48 -10.30 10.63 3.84
CA ASP A 48 -10.88 11.80 3.17
C ASP A 48 -10.55 11.86 1.66
N VAL A 49 -9.35 11.45 1.27
CA VAL A 49 -8.96 11.42 -0.15
C VAL A 49 -9.51 10.18 -0.85
N LEU A 50 -9.56 9.04 -0.17
CA LEU A 50 -10.17 7.81 -0.68
C LEU A 50 -11.68 7.97 -0.91
N GLU A 51 -12.37 8.81 -0.15
CA GLU A 51 -13.79 9.13 -0.33
C GLU A 51 -14.09 9.73 -1.71
N PHE A 52 -13.13 10.44 -2.33
CA PHE A 52 -13.26 10.95 -3.70
C PHE A 52 -13.18 9.85 -4.78
N ARG A 53 -12.87 8.60 -4.39
CA ARG A 53 -12.79 7.42 -5.28
C ARG A 53 -11.87 7.63 -6.48
N GLN A 54 -10.71 8.21 -6.23
CA GLN A 54 -9.68 8.41 -7.25
C GLN A 54 -9.14 7.06 -7.76
N HIS A 55 -8.72 7.03 -9.02
CA HIS A 55 -8.13 5.82 -9.62
C HIS A 55 -6.66 5.59 -9.25
N ALA A 56 -6.07 6.47 -8.43
CA ALA A 56 -4.71 6.37 -7.96
C ALA A 56 -4.66 6.50 -6.44
N ILE A 57 -3.83 5.68 -5.81
CA ILE A 57 -3.58 5.67 -4.37
C ILE A 57 -2.08 5.69 -4.11
N VAL A 58 -1.68 6.21 -2.95
CA VAL A 58 -0.31 6.17 -2.47
C VAL A 58 -0.19 5.02 -1.49
N VAL A 59 0.81 4.17 -1.71
CA VAL A 59 1.07 2.99 -0.89
C VAL A 59 2.53 2.93 -0.45
N VAL A 60 2.80 2.20 0.63
CA VAL A 60 4.15 1.86 1.09
C VAL A 60 4.36 0.36 0.90
N PRO A 61 5.34 -0.08 0.09
CA PRO A 61 5.57 -1.50 -0.15
C PRO A 61 6.16 -2.19 1.08
N CYS A 62 5.77 -3.46 1.26
CA CYS A 62 6.36 -4.34 2.26
C CYS A 62 7.35 -5.32 1.64
N THR A 63 8.34 -5.74 2.42
CA THR A 63 9.30 -6.78 2.05
C THR A 63 9.65 -7.68 3.22
N THR A 64 9.94 -8.96 2.96
CA THR A 64 10.46 -9.88 3.98
C THR A 64 11.97 -9.71 4.20
N THR A 65 12.67 -9.06 3.28
CA THR A 65 14.09 -8.73 3.41
C THR A 65 14.28 -7.52 4.31
N LYS A 66 14.52 -7.74 5.60
CA LYS A 66 14.81 -6.68 6.58
C LYS A 66 16.25 -6.20 6.43
N ARG A 67 16.46 -4.88 6.31
CA ARG A 67 17.79 -4.28 6.21
C ARG A 67 18.20 -3.53 7.48
N GLY A 68 17.26 -3.29 8.39
CA GLY A 68 17.51 -2.58 9.64
C GLY A 68 17.61 -1.07 9.46
N TRP A 69 17.03 -0.54 8.37
CA TRP A 69 17.00 0.91 8.14
C TRP A 69 15.99 1.58 9.07
N LEU A 70 16.29 2.81 9.49
CA LEU A 70 15.39 3.58 10.36
C LEU A 70 14.02 3.84 9.72
N SER A 71 13.96 3.83 8.39
CA SER A 71 12.73 3.94 7.59
C SER A 71 11.94 2.63 7.45
N GLU A 72 12.32 1.54 8.14
CA GLU A 72 11.61 0.25 8.09
C GLU A 72 10.72 0.08 9.32
N VAL A 73 9.43 -0.18 9.11
CA VAL A 73 8.45 -0.47 10.18
C VAL A 73 8.07 -1.93 10.12
N ALA A 74 8.22 -2.67 11.22
CA ALA A 74 7.86 -4.08 11.27
C ALA A 74 6.33 -4.27 11.19
N ILE A 75 5.88 -5.12 10.28
CA ILE A 75 4.48 -5.45 10.07
C ILE A 75 4.32 -6.97 10.25
N GLU A 76 3.56 -7.36 11.26
CA GLU A 76 3.34 -8.76 11.59
C GLU A 76 2.72 -9.51 10.39
N GLY A 77 3.30 -10.65 10.02
CA GLY A 77 2.84 -11.44 8.87
C GLY A 77 3.22 -10.89 7.48
N PHE A 78 3.68 -9.64 7.38
CA PHE A 78 3.96 -8.98 6.08
C PHE A 78 5.40 -8.48 5.92
N GLY A 79 6.24 -8.60 6.94
CA GLY A 79 7.67 -8.26 6.88
C GLY A 79 7.96 -6.87 7.44
N VAL A 80 8.57 -6.00 6.64
CA VAL A 80 8.78 -4.58 6.98
C VAL A 80 8.19 -3.69 5.89
N ALA A 81 7.47 -2.65 6.29
CA ALA A 81 7.06 -1.55 5.43
C ALA A 81 8.26 -0.63 5.19
N GLN A 82 8.52 -0.28 3.92
CA GLN A 82 9.67 0.53 3.51
C GLN A 82 9.25 1.99 3.34
N ALA A 83 9.20 2.76 4.42
CA ALA A 83 8.71 4.15 4.44
C ALA A 83 9.51 5.12 3.56
N HIS A 84 10.69 4.72 3.07
CA HIS A 84 11.47 5.48 2.07
C HIS A 84 11.06 5.22 0.62
N LEU A 85 10.07 4.34 0.35
CA LEU A 85 9.55 4.02 -0.99
C LEU A 85 8.04 4.28 -1.16
N PRO A 86 7.46 5.37 -0.63
CA PRO A 86 6.05 5.67 -0.91
C PRO A 86 5.87 5.81 -2.42
N THR A 87 4.92 5.06 -2.97
CA THR A 87 4.72 4.96 -4.43
C THR A 87 3.26 5.16 -4.76
N THR A 88 2.98 5.95 -5.79
CA THR A 88 1.63 6.07 -6.34
C THR A 88 1.37 4.92 -7.29
N ILE A 89 0.25 4.22 -7.12
CA ILE A 89 -0.21 3.16 -8.02
C ILE A 89 -1.63 3.42 -8.50
N SER A 90 -1.96 2.89 -9.68
CA SER A 90 -3.37 2.73 -10.06
C SER A 90 -4.03 1.68 -9.16
N VAL A 91 -5.29 1.91 -8.78
CA VAL A 91 -6.15 0.92 -8.11
C VAL A 91 -6.29 -0.38 -8.92
N ASP A 92 -6.12 -0.34 -10.25
CA ASP A 92 -6.12 -1.54 -11.09
C ASP A 92 -4.90 -2.45 -10.86
N ARG A 93 -3.85 -1.93 -10.20
CA ARG A 93 -2.67 -2.70 -9.78
C ARG A 93 -2.89 -3.42 -8.46
N VAL A 94 -3.99 -3.18 -7.75
CA VAL A 94 -4.37 -3.97 -6.57
C VAL A 94 -4.89 -5.32 -7.05
N VAL A 95 -4.14 -6.39 -6.75
CA VAL A 95 -4.49 -7.75 -7.18
C VAL A 95 -5.39 -8.46 -6.17
N GLU A 96 -5.28 -8.12 -4.89
CA GLU A 96 -5.98 -8.78 -3.79
C GLU A 96 -6.01 -7.87 -2.55
N SER A 97 -7.14 -7.87 -1.83
CA SER A 97 -7.22 -7.33 -0.47
C SER A 97 -6.92 -8.43 0.54
N THR A 98 -6.08 -8.14 1.54
CA THR A 98 -5.74 -9.13 2.57
C THR A 98 -6.77 -9.19 3.70
N GLY A 99 -7.71 -8.23 3.76
CA GLY A 99 -8.63 -8.06 4.89
C GLY A 99 -7.93 -7.65 6.20
N THR A 100 -6.66 -7.27 6.14
CA THR A 100 -5.86 -6.86 7.31
C THR A 100 -5.53 -5.37 7.22
N ASN A 101 -5.56 -4.68 8.37
CA ASN A 101 -5.16 -3.29 8.53
C ASN A 101 -4.02 -3.20 9.56
N VAL A 102 -3.05 -2.32 9.34
CA VAL A 102 -1.89 -2.16 10.25
C VAL A 102 -2.23 -1.45 11.56
N GLY A 103 -3.42 -0.84 11.64
CA GLY A 103 -3.86 -0.05 12.78
C GLY A 103 -3.22 1.34 12.84
N PHE A 104 -3.77 2.18 13.72
CA PHE A 104 -3.39 3.59 13.84
C PHE A 104 -1.91 3.79 14.16
N VAL A 105 -1.36 3.03 15.11
CA VAL A 105 0.02 3.22 15.60
C VAL A 105 1.04 2.99 14.49
N ALA A 106 0.95 1.87 13.78
CA ALA A 106 1.89 1.56 12.70
C ALA A 106 1.70 2.51 11.50
N LEU A 107 0.45 2.85 11.16
CA LEU A 107 0.17 3.81 10.09
C LEU A 107 0.75 5.20 10.40
N GLN A 108 0.60 5.66 11.64
CA GLN A 108 1.13 6.94 12.09
C GLN A 108 2.66 6.95 12.04
N GLN A 109 3.31 5.90 12.55
CA GLN A 109 4.76 5.76 12.48
C GLN A 109 5.28 5.80 11.03
N ILE A 110 4.60 5.13 10.10
CA ILE A 110 4.96 5.15 8.67
C ILE A 110 4.85 6.57 8.11
N ARG A 111 3.76 7.29 8.43
CA ARG A 111 3.55 8.67 7.97
C ARG A 111 4.57 9.64 8.54
N GLU A 112 4.94 9.49 9.81
CA GLU A 112 5.99 10.29 10.45
C GLU A 112 7.35 10.05 9.79
N LEU A 113 7.73 8.80 9.51
CA LEU A 113 8.97 8.50 8.79
C LEU A 113 8.98 9.06 7.36
N ILE A 114 7.82 9.13 6.70
CA ILE A 114 7.69 9.78 5.39
C ILE A 114 7.80 11.30 5.54
N ALA A 115 7.20 11.90 6.58
CA ALA A 115 7.34 13.32 6.85
C ALA A 115 8.81 13.68 7.10
N ASP A 116 9.52 12.92 7.93
CA ASP A 116 10.96 13.06 8.17
C ASP A 116 11.78 12.95 6.87
N LEU A 117 11.46 11.98 6.01
CA LEU A 117 12.09 11.81 4.69
C LEU A 117 11.89 13.04 3.79
N LEU A 118 10.71 13.65 3.85
CA LEU A 118 10.33 14.82 3.06
C LEU A 118 10.74 16.15 3.71
N GLY A 119 11.26 16.13 4.95
CA GLY A 119 11.63 17.32 5.71
C GLY A 119 10.44 18.14 6.20
N LEU A 120 9.34 17.47 6.56
CA LEU A 120 8.09 18.06 7.05
C LEU A 120 7.93 17.95 8.57
#